data_AF-A0A9C9MZV0-F1
#
_entry.id   AF-A0A9C9MZV0-F1
#
_cell.length_a   1.000
_cell.length_b   1.000
_cell.length_c   1.000
_cell.angle_alpha   90.00
_cell.angle_beta   90.00
_cell.angle_gamma   90.00
#
_symmetry.space_group_name_H-M   'P 1'
#
loop_
_entity.id
_entity.type
_entity.pdbx_description
1 polymer ?
#
loop_
_entity_poly.entity_id
_entity_poly.type
_entity_poly.pdbx_seq_one_letter_code
_entity_poly.pdbx_strand_id
1 'polypeptide(L)'
;MSIQLRQQQLIKLLDENGAMNVNDISQRLGVTGATVRSDLRRLEDRGVVQRFHGGARLVETDMNNDNKVECRKKRIARYAASLLNDGDSVLFDASSTVKYMVKYMRQLENMTLFTNAVSMARELVKNPSNQVILVGGRLQDDGDLVKGIRGFSIMDGLHVAKTFISCSGFSLENGLITFDVDEAIVMRERISIAREVIALVDSTKFGKEGVAPFASLKEVSMVITDDGIGNDWIKEIRSRGPELVVVDKQGNIKHFPASRGQFTIGFANLDTTSSFAADVQKGLERAAEQANLRLIVKNNQLNSEVALENVNELIEDGIDLMIEYHIDETIGAVIMDKLNRRHIPVIAVDIPMIGATYFGVDNYNAGLMAGEAMGEWIMNQWHGHFDRVFILEEPRSGSFPAARTYGQLDGVQKVLGKIPEVKRMRLNCGNRKDTSRAAVKNALEIYPEAHRIAVLGFNDDSAMGALEAARELGREQDVVIVGQDAAAVIRDEIRNPESRIIGSTACWPEHYGARLVKLAIKILNGEWVPNAVTMDHMFITHVNIENFYPQTSQKELVKAGEDSYS
;
A
#
# COMPACT_ATOMS: atom_id res chain seq x y z
N MET A 1 -31.37 16.18 53.37
CA MET A 1 -30.85 15.23 52.35
C MET A 1 -29.70 14.45 52.96
N SER A 2 -29.66 13.11 52.83
CA SER A 2 -28.54 12.31 53.33
C SER A 2 -27.26 12.60 52.53
N ILE A 3 -26.09 12.37 53.12
CA ILE A 3 -24.80 12.63 52.48
C ILE A 3 -24.66 11.81 51.18
N GLN A 4 -25.05 10.53 51.19
CA GLN A 4 -25.00 9.66 50.00
C GLN A 4 -25.92 10.14 48.88
N LEU A 5 -27.17 10.49 49.19
CA LEU A 5 -28.13 10.96 48.18
C LEU A 5 -27.68 12.30 47.57
N ARG A 6 -27.11 13.18 48.39
CA ARG A 6 -26.57 14.47 47.93
C ARG A 6 -25.35 14.31 47.02
N GLN A 7 -24.45 13.38 47.35
CA GLN A 7 -23.29 13.07 46.52
C GLN A 7 -23.71 12.46 45.17
N GLN A 8 -24.73 11.60 45.14
CA GLN A 8 -25.28 11.05 43.90
C GLN A 8 -25.89 12.13 42.99
N GLN A 9 -26.65 13.08 43.56
CA GLN A 9 -27.20 14.20 42.79
C GLN A 9 -26.11 15.15 42.29
N LEU A 10 -25.07 15.37 43.08
CA LEU A 10 -23.90 16.16 42.67
C LEU A 10 -23.17 15.51 41.50
N ILE A 11 -22.94 14.19 41.54
CA ILE A 11 -22.32 13.43 40.43
C ILE A 11 -23.18 13.57 39.17
N LYS A 12 -24.49 13.40 39.27
CA LYS A 12 -25.42 13.55 38.14
C LYS A 12 -25.38 14.95 37.52
N LEU A 13 -25.31 15.99 38.35
CA LEU A 13 -25.17 17.37 37.86
C LEU A 13 -23.85 17.59 37.10
N LEU A 14 -22.75 17.00 37.57
CA LEU A 14 -21.46 17.08 36.89
C LEU A 14 -21.42 16.24 35.61
N ASP A 15 -22.11 15.11 35.56
CA ASP A 15 -22.25 14.26 34.36
C ASP A 15 -23.00 14.99 33.24
N GLU A 16 -24.11 15.64 33.57
CA GLU A 16 -24.95 16.35 32.60
C GLU A 16 -24.31 17.65 32.05
N ASN A 17 -23.39 18.27 32.80
CA ASN A 17 -22.85 19.60 32.49
C ASN A 17 -21.32 19.61 32.26
N GLY A 18 -20.64 18.47 32.41
CA GLY A 18 -19.19 18.30 32.28
C GLY A 18 -18.38 18.91 33.43
N ALA A 19 -18.43 20.24 33.59
CA ALA A 19 -17.73 20.97 34.64
C ALA A 19 -18.63 22.06 35.23
N MET A 20 -18.68 22.18 36.56
CA MET A 20 -19.52 23.16 37.23
C MET A 20 -18.79 23.88 38.36
N ASN A 21 -19.14 25.14 38.61
CA ASN A 21 -18.63 25.91 39.73
C ASN A 21 -19.40 25.61 41.03
N VAL A 22 -18.78 25.89 42.18
CA VAL A 22 -19.35 25.60 43.51
C VAL A 22 -20.64 26.37 43.80
N ASN A 23 -20.79 27.58 43.25
CA ASN A 23 -21.96 28.42 43.48
C ASN A 23 -23.20 27.89 42.75
N ASP A 24 -23.03 27.42 41.52
CA ASP A 24 -24.11 26.84 40.71
C ASP A 24 -24.57 25.49 41.29
N ILE A 25 -23.63 24.67 41.75
CA ILE A 25 -23.94 23.41 42.45
C ILE A 25 -24.68 23.69 43.75
N SER A 26 -24.25 24.72 44.50
CA SER A 26 -24.86 25.16 45.76
C SER A 26 -26.32 25.61 45.56
N GLN A 27 -26.59 26.39 44.51
CA GLN A 27 -27.95 26.83 44.17
C GLN A 27 -28.83 25.65 43.73
N ARG A 28 -28.34 24.77 42.85
CA ARG A 28 -29.13 23.63 42.32
C ARG A 28 -29.45 22.57 43.38
N LEU A 29 -28.54 22.35 44.34
CA LEU A 29 -28.73 21.38 45.42
C LEU A 29 -29.35 21.97 46.69
N GLY A 30 -29.55 23.29 46.75
CA GLY A 30 -30.12 23.98 47.92
C GLY A 30 -29.26 23.86 49.19
N VAL A 31 -27.94 23.86 49.06
CA VAL A 31 -26.98 23.72 50.19
C VAL A 31 -25.92 24.81 50.15
N THR A 32 -25.18 25.03 51.24
CA THR A 32 -24.12 26.06 51.27
C THR A 32 -22.89 25.64 50.45
N GLY A 33 -22.13 26.62 49.96
CA GLY A 33 -20.86 26.36 49.26
C GLY A 33 -19.82 25.63 50.12
N ALA A 34 -19.87 25.76 51.46
CA ALA A 34 -19.03 24.98 52.37
C ALA A 34 -19.38 23.48 52.34
N THR A 35 -20.68 23.15 52.27
CA THR A 35 -21.18 21.78 52.15
C THR A 35 -20.76 21.15 50.81
N VAL A 36 -20.91 21.88 49.70
CA VAL A 36 -20.47 21.44 48.37
C VAL A 36 -18.97 21.15 48.35
N ARG A 37 -18.14 22.05 48.90
CA ARG A 37 -16.69 21.83 48.99
C ARG A 37 -16.31 20.61 49.82
N SER A 38 -17.05 20.32 50.89
CA SER A 38 -16.81 19.13 51.71
C SER A 38 -17.17 17.83 50.98
N ASP A 39 -18.27 17.82 50.22
CA ASP A 39 -18.66 16.63 49.44
C ASP A 39 -17.76 16.42 48.22
N LEU A 40 -17.35 17.49 47.55
CA LEU A 40 -16.38 17.42 46.46
C LEU A 40 -15.01 16.90 46.93
N ARG A 41 -14.54 17.27 48.14
CA ARG A 41 -13.33 16.68 48.74
C ARG A 41 -13.47 15.17 48.91
N ARG A 42 -14.59 14.72 49.49
CA ARG A 42 -14.84 13.29 49.72
C ARG A 42 -14.96 12.48 48.41
N LEU A 43 -15.43 13.10 47.35
CA LEU A 43 -15.52 12.48 46.03
C LEU A 43 -14.17 12.50 45.30
N GLU A 44 -13.36 13.54 45.50
CA GLU A 44 -11.98 13.63 45.01
C GLU A 44 -11.08 12.61 45.71
N ASP A 45 -11.20 12.44 47.03
CA ASP A 45 -10.52 11.40 47.82
C ASP A 45 -10.83 9.98 47.32
N ARG A 46 -11.97 9.81 46.62
CA ARG A 46 -12.43 8.54 46.02
C ARG A 46 -12.13 8.45 44.51
N GLY A 47 -11.49 9.46 43.92
CA GLY A 47 -11.19 9.51 42.49
C GLY A 47 -12.40 9.66 41.58
N VAL A 48 -13.55 10.13 42.09
CA VAL A 48 -14.80 10.28 41.32
C VAL A 48 -14.90 11.65 40.64
N VAL A 49 -14.28 12.68 41.22
CA VAL A 49 -14.28 14.06 40.69
C VAL A 49 -12.88 14.65 40.75
N GLN A 50 -12.56 15.54 39.81
CA GLN A 50 -11.35 16.36 39.84
C GLN A 50 -11.75 17.81 40.12
N ARG A 51 -11.18 18.41 41.16
CA ARG A 51 -11.44 19.82 41.50
C ARG A 51 -10.50 20.77 40.75
N PHE A 52 -10.99 21.95 40.44
CA PHE A 52 -10.22 23.08 39.91
C PHE A 52 -10.58 24.36 40.67
N HIS A 53 -9.94 25.49 40.35
CA HIS A 53 -10.19 26.74 41.05
C HIS A 53 -11.65 27.19 40.86
N GLY A 54 -12.46 27.07 41.92
CA GLY A 54 -13.86 27.47 41.94
C GLY A 54 -14.89 26.40 41.53
N GLY A 55 -14.50 25.17 41.17
CA GLY A 55 -15.41 24.15 40.66
C GLY A 55 -14.88 22.71 40.67
N ALA A 56 -15.62 21.81 40.01
CA ALA A 56 -15.24 20.41 39.82
C ALA A 56 -15.81 19.84 38.51
N ARG A 57 -15.20 18.75 38.04
CA ARG A 57 -15.69 17.91 36.93
C ARG A 57 -15.64 16.43 37.35
N LEU A 58 -16.40 15.56 36.70
CA LEU A 58 -16.23 14.12 36.92
C LEU A 58 -14.86 13.67 36.42
N VAL A 59 -14.26 12.73 37.15
CA VAL A 59 -13.20 11.88 36.60
C VAL A 59 -13.93 10.86 35.74
N GLU A 60 -13.80 10.98 34.42
CA GLU A 60 -14.34 9.98 33.48
C GLU A 60 -13.81 8.61 33.89
N THR A 61 -14.68 7.77 34.47
CA THR A 61 -14.42 6.34 34.70
C THR A 61 -15.21 5.61 33.62
N ASP A 62 -14.62 5.58 32.44
CA ASP A 62 -15.25 5.22 31.19
C ASP A 62 -15.16 3.69 31.01
N MET A 63 -15.87 2.92 31.84
CA MET A 63 -15.79 1.44 31.91
C MET A 63 -16.10 0.70 30.59
N ASN A 64 -16.50 1.39 29.51
CA ASN A 64 -16.62 0.82 28.15
C ASN A 64 -15.80 1.56 27.06
N ASN A 65 -15.30 2.77 27.32
CA ASN A 65 -14.56 3.58 26.36
C ASN A 65 -13.05 3.60 26.65
N ASP A 66 -12.66 3.46 27.92
CA ASP A 66 -11.26 3.40 28.38
C ASP A 66 -10.52 2.25 27.69
N ASN A 67 -11.17 1.09 27.54
CA ASN A 67 -10.58 -0.03 26.80
C ASN A 67 -10.31 0.31 25.33
N LYS A 68 -11.15 1.11 24.66
CA LYS A 68 -10.98 1.40 23.22
C LYS A 68 -9.85 2.40 22.98
N VAL A 69 -9.81 3.51 23.73
CA VAL A 69 -8.73 4.51 23.60
C VAL A 69 -7.41 3.92 24.07
N GLU A 70 -7.40 3.17 25.17
CA GLU A 70 -6.21 2.45 25.61
C GLU A 70 -5.73 1.44 24.56
N CYS A 71 -6.64 0.67 23.94
CA CYS A 71 -6.29 -0.23 22.84
C CYS A 71 -5.70 0.53 21.65
N ARG A 72 -6.23 1.71 21.27
CA ARG A 72 -5.64 2.56 20.21
C ARG A 72 -4.22 2.96 20.56
N LYS A 73 -4.00 3.50 21.76
CA LYS A 73 -2.67 3.92 22.25
C LYS A 73 -1.69 2.76 22.27
N LYS A 74 -2.10 1.57 22.73
CA LYS A 74 -1.26 0.36 22.71
C LYS A 74 -0.85 -0.05 21.30
N ARG A 75 -1.75 0.02 20.31
CA ARG A 75 -1.44 -0.30 18.91
C ARG A 75 -0.45 0.70 18.31
N ILE A 76 -0.72 1.99 18.46
CA ILE A 76 0.17 3.08 18.05
C ILE A 76 1.56 2.89 18.68
N ALA A 77 1.60 2.68 20.00
CA ALA A 77 2.83 2.50 20.76
C ALA A 77 3.62 1.24 20.38
N ARG A 78 2.93 0.14 20.05
CA ARG A 78 3.57 -1.11 19.60
C ARG A 78 4.28 -0.91 18.26
N TYR A 79 3.62 -0.25 17.30
CA TYR A 79 4.24 0.08 16.02
C TYR A 79 5.37 1.11 16.18
N ALA A 80 5.18 2.13 17.02
CA ALA A 80 6.24 3.10 17.31
C ALA A 80 7.51 2.41 17.86
N ALA A 81 7.36 1.42 18.74
CA ALA A 81 8.48 0.65 19.26
C ALA A 81 9.22 -0.18 18.19
N SER A 82 8.56 -0.60 17.10
CA SER A 82 9.22 -1.32 16.01
C SER A 82 10.07 -0.43 15.09
N LEU A 83 10.02 0.90 15.25
CA LEU A 83 10.87 1.85 14.53
C LEU A 83 12.25 2.04 15.17
N LEU A 84 12.49 1.41 16.31
CA LEU A 84 13.74 1.49 17.04
C LEU A 84 14.67 0.33 16.66
N ASN A 85 15.97 0.62 16.64
CA ASN A 85 17.03 -0.38 16.48
C ASN A 85 17.97 -0.34 17.68
N ASP A 86 18.70 -1.42 17.91
CA ASP A 86 19.75 -1.47 18.93
C ASP A 86 20.75 -0.34 18.74
N GLY A 87 21.21 0.26 19.85
CA GLY A 87 22.14 1.39 19.82
C GLY A 87 21.52 2.77 19.58
N ASP A 88 20.21 2.88 19.32
CA ASP A 88 19.55 4.18 19.10
C ASP A 88 19.62 5.09 20.35
N SER A 89 19.75 6.40 20.12
CA SER A 89 19.57 7.44 21.15
C SER A 89 18.15 8.04 21.05
N VAL A 90 17.35 7.88 22.10
CA VAL A 90 15.91 8.16 22.04
C VAL A 90 15.46 9.03 23.20
N LEU A 91 14.70 10.08 22.91
CA LEU A 91 14.03 10.89 23.91
C LEU A 91 12.53 10.56 23.96
N PHE A 92 12.01 10.32 25.17
CA PHE A 92 10.59 10.09 25.40
C PHE A 92 9.97 11.24 26.17
N ASP A 93 8.82 11.71 25.67
CA ASP A 93 7.94 12.51 26.50
C ASP A 93 7.27 11.70 27.61
N ALA A 94 6.62 12.39 28.54
CA ALA A 94 5.92 11.78 29.66
C ALA A 94 4.44 11.47 29.35
N SER A 95 4.09 11.29 28.08
CA SER A 95 2.69 11.10 27.69
C SER A 95 2.21 9.67 27.92
N SER A 96 0.89 9.53 28.15
CA SER A 96 0.27 8.21 28.33
C SER A 96 0.47 7.25 27.16
N THR A 97 0.53 7.75 25.92
CA THR A 97 0.73 6.92 24.72
C THR A 97 2.17 6.41 24.64
N VAL A 98 3.15 7.30 24.84
CA VAL A 98 4.58 6.94 24.85
C VAL A 98 4.92 6.02 26.03
N LYS A 99 4.23 6.16 27.17
CA LYS A 99 4.37 5.22 28.30
C LYS A 99 4.03 3.77 27.95
N TYR A 100 3.09 3.51 27.01
CA TYR A 100 2.84 2.15 26.52
C TYR A 100 4.00 1.62 25.67
N MET A 101 4.68 2.49 24.93
CA MET A 101 5.76 2.13 24.00
C MET A 101 6.91 1.46 24.74
N VAL A 102 7.27 1.99 25.92
CA VAL A 102 8.32 1.47 26.81
C VAL A 102 8.16 -0.04 27.08
N LYS A 103 6.93 -0.56 27.16
CA LYS A 103 6.68 -1.99 27.43
C LYS A 103 7.08 -2.90 26.27
N TYR A 104 7.11 -2.38 25.05
CA TYR A 104 7.42 -3.13 23.83
C TYR A 104 8.91 -3.07 23.46
N MET A 105 9.71 -2.30 24.19
CA MET A 105 11.13 -2.09 23.92
C MET A 105 12.07 -3.07 24.64
N ARG A 106 11.54 -4.08 25.34
CA ARG A 106 12.34 -4.95 26.22
C ARG A 106 13.43 -5.75 25.52
N GLN A 107 13.29 -5.99 24.22
CA GLN A 107 14.22 -6.79 23.41
C GLN A 107 15.32 -5.93 22.76
N LEU A 108 15.24 -4.59 22.89
CA LEU A 108 16.23 -3.68 22.31
C LEU A 108 17.38 -3.46 23.28
N GLU A 109 18.59 -3.54 22.75
CA GLU A 109 19.83 -3.50 23.52
C GLU A 109 20.71 -2.29 23.21
N ASN A 110 21.62 -1.98 24.15
CA ASN A 110 22.65 -0.95 24.02
C ASN A 110 22.10 0.46 23.71
N MET A 111 20.88 0.76 24.15
CA MET A 111 20.19 2.01 23.86
C MET A 111 20.62 3.15 24.80
N THR A 112 20.56 4.40 24.33
CA THR A 112 20.68 5.60 25.19
C THR A 112 19.32 6.32 25.28
N LEU A 113 18.69 6.28 26.45
CA LEU A 113 17.27 6.63 26.61
C LEU A 113 17.09 7.81 27.57
N PHE A 114 16.42 8.87 27.10
CA PHE A 114 16.17 10.09 27.86
C PHE A 114 14.68 10.22 28.18
N THR A 115 14.33 10.55 29.42
CA THR A 115 12.94 10.87 29.80
C THR A 115 12.90 11.78 31.01
N ASN A 116 11.82 12.54 31.20
CA ASN A 116 11.53 13.27 32.44
C ASN A 116 10.41 12.60 33.28
N ALA A 117 9.98 11.39 32.91
CA ALA A 117 9.01 10.61 33.66
C ALA A 117 9.72 9.57 34.54
N VAL A 118 9.56 9.69 35.85
CA VAL A 118 10.18 8.80 36.85
C VAL A 118 9.73 7.35 36.64
N SER A 119 8.44 7.12 36.41
CA SER A 119 7.90 5.77 36.19
C SER A 119 8.42 5.12 34.91
N MET A 120 8.62 5.89 33.85
CA MET A 120 9.20 5.39 32.60
C MET A 120 10.67 5.08 32.79
N ALA A 121 11.45 5.96 33.44
CA ALA A 121 12.85 5.69 33.76
C ALA A 121 13.02 4.39 34.57
N ARG A 122 12.13 4.16 35.55
CA ARG A 122 12.10 2.93 36.34
C ARG A 122 11.77 1.67 35.54
N GLU A 123 10.96 1.78 34.49
CA GLU A 123 10.68 0.62 33.61
C GLU A 123 11.83 0.39 32.64
N LEU A 124 12.38 1.46 32.05
CA LEU A 124 13.47 1.40 31.07
C LEU A 124 14.76 0.81 31.67
N VAL A 125 15.10 1.16 32.92
CA VAL A 125 16.32 0.68 33.60
C VAL A 125 16.28 -0.83 33.92
N LYS A 126 15.13 -1.49 33.75
CA LYS A 126 15.02 -2.94 33.94
C LYS A 126 15.82 -3.72 32.90
N ASN A 127 16.11 -3.13 31.74
CA ASN A 127 17.06 -3.71 30.81
C ASN A 127 18.47 -3.13 31.10
N PRO A 128 19.39 -3.92 31.68
CA PRO A 128 20.71 -3.43 32.09
C PRO A 128 21.64 -3.10 30.93
N SER A 129 21.33 -3.52 29.68
CA SER A 129 22.12 -3.11 28.50
C SER A 129 21.93 -1.64 28.15
N ASN A 130 20.86 -1.00 28.65
CA ASN A 130 20.46 0.33 28.23
C ASN A 130 20.94 1.38 29.23
N GLN A 131 21.43 2.51 28.71
CA GLN A 131 21.75 3.69 29.49
C GLN A 131 20.50 4.57 29.60
N VAL A 132 19.97 4.73 30.82
CA VAL A 132 18.78 5.56 31.06
C VAL A 132 19.17 6.85 31.77
N ILE A 133 18.83 7.98 31.15
CA ILE A 133 19.09 9.33 31.64
C ILE A 133 17.76 9.97 32.03
N LEU A 134 17.52 10.08 33.34
CA LEU A 134 16.38 10.81 33.89
C LEU A 134 16.73 12.31 33.92
N VAL A 135 15.99 13.10 33.16
CA VAL A 135 16.18 14.54 33.09
C VAL A 135 15.61 15.18 34.37
N GLY A 136 16.48 15.75 35.19
CA GLY A 136 16.17 16.29 36.52
C GLY A 136 15.50 17.67 36.52
N GLY A 137 14.88 18.05 37.64
CA GLY A 137 14.08 19.28 37.79
C GLY A 137 13.15 19.23 39.01
N ARG A 138 12.03 19.95 38.98
CA ARG A 138 10.98 19.89 40.00
C ARG A 138 9.99 18.75 39.70
N LEU A 139 9.92 17.77 40.60
CA LEU A 139 8.88 16.74 40.56
C LEU A 139 7.50 17.36 40.81
N GLN A 140 6.52 17.01 39.99
CA GLN A 140 5.13 17.46 40.15
C GLN A 140 4.41 16.64 41.22
N ASP A 141 3.25 17.13 41.65
CA ASP A 141 2.42 16.51 42.69
C ASP A 141 1.93 15.10 42.32
N ASP A 142 1.96 14.74 41.03
CA ASP A 142 1.65 13.40 40.53
C ASP A 142 2.73 12.36 40.85
N GLY A 143 3.91 12.80 41.30
CA GLY A 143 5.05 11.95 41.65
C GLY A 143 5.71 11.24 40.46
N ASP A 144 5.35 11.60 39.22
CA ASP A 144 5.85 10.95 38.00
C ASP A 144 6.59 11.97 37.10
N LEU A 145 6.01 13.14 36.87
CA LEU A 145 6.53 14.12 35.93
C LEU A 145 7.55 15.06 36.58
N VAL A 146 8.72 15.18 35.97
CA VAL A 146 9.70 16.20 36.33
C VAL A 146 9.59 17.38 35.35
N LYS A 147 9.51 18.62 35.83
CA LYS A 147 9.56 19.84 34.99
C LYS A 147 10.79 20.68 35.33
N GLY A 148 11.40 21.27 34.32
CA GLY A 148 12.49 22.24 34.51
C GLY A 148 12.00 23.51 35.21
N ILE A 149 12.82 24.09 36.10
CA ILE A 149 12.50 25.39 36.74
C ILE A 149 12.62 26.53 35.71
N ARG A 150 13.43 26.34 34.65
CA ARG A 150 13.67 27.27 33.53
C ARG A 150 13.90 26.51 32.20
N GLY A 151 13.21 25.39 31.98
CA GLY A 151 13.61 24.41 30.96
C GLY A 151 14.69 23.47 31.46
N PHE A 152 15.16 22.56 30.59
CA PHE A 152 16.17 21.56 30.96
C PHE A 152 17.53 21.90 30.35
N SER A 153 18.37 22.66 31.07
CA SER A 153 19.72 23.03 30.61
C SER A 153 20.63 21.83 30.28
N ILE A 154 20.31 20.63 30.80
CA ILE A 154 21.04 19.40 30.44
C ILE A 154 20.76 18.95 29.00
N MET A 155 19.71 19.47 28.36
CA MET A 155 19.38 19.20 26.96
C MET A 155 20.23 20.04 25.99
N ASP A 156 20.87 21.11 26.46
CA ASP A 156 21.70 21.98 25.63
C ASP A 156 22.91 21.21 25.07
N GLY A 157 23.03 21.17 23.74
CA GLY A 157 24.10 20.46 23.04
C GLY A 157 23.89 18.94 22.89
N LEU A 158 22.81 18.38 23.45
CA LEU A 158 22.43 17.00 23.14
C LEU A 158 21.90 16.92 21.70
N HIS A 159 22.20 15.80 21.05
CA HIS A 159 21.57 15.41 19.79
C HIS A 159 21.05 13.99 19.95
N VAL A 160 19.73 13.82 19.80
CA VAL A 160 19.10 12.50 19.88
C VAL A 160 18.64 12.07 18.50
N ALA A 161 18.80 10.77 18.20
CA ALA A 161 18.43 10.24 16.90
C ALA A 161 16.93 10.35 16.66
N LYS A 162 16.11 10.05 17.69
CA LYS A 162 14.65 10.08 17.61
C LYS A 162 14.03 10.66 18.89
N THR A 163 12.91 11.36 18.76
CA THR A 163 12.04 11.72 19.89
C THR A 163 10.61 11.25 19.64
N PHE A 164 9.98 10.68 20.66
CA PHE A 164 8.58 10.26 20.63
C PHE A 164 7.76 11.17 21.54
N ILE A 165 6.76 11.82 20.94
CA ILE A 165 5.93 12.84 21.60
C ILE A 165 4.44 12.57 21.36
N SER A 166 3.59 13.02 22.27
CA SER A 166 2.14 13.03 22.09
C SER A 166 1.57 14.41 22.41
N CYS A 167 0.26 14.60 22.19
CA CYS A 167 -0.40 15.88 22.37
C CYS A 167 -1.77 15.76 23.04
N SER A 168 -2.27 16.90 23.53
CA SER A 168 -3.65 16.99 24.02
C SER A 168 -4.65 17.31 22.90
N GLY A 169 -4.18 17.95 21.83
CA GLY A 169 -4.92 18.22 20.61
C GLY A 169 -4.01 18.34 19.40
N PHE A 170 -4.60 18.15 18.22
CA PHE A 170 -3.93 18.23 16.93
C PHE A 170 -4.78 19.05 15.96
N SER A 171 -4.19 20.09 15.37
CA SER A 171 -4.86 20.94 14.38
C SER A 171 -3.97 21.11 13.13
N LEU A 172 -4.60 21.34 11.97
CA LEU A 172 -3.86 21.56 10.73
C LEU A 172 -3.10 22.90 10.70
N GLU A 173 -3.58 23.90 11.44
CA GLU A 173 -3.00 25.24 11.49
C GLU A 173 -1.83 25.30 12.47
N ASN A 174 -2.03 24.78 13.69
CA ASN A 174 -1.07 24.94 14.80
C ASN A 174 -0.29 23.65 15.13
N GLY A 175 -0.55 22.55 14.43
CA GLY A 175 0.11 21.25 14.64
C GLY A 175 -0.26 20.62 15.98
N LEU A 176 0.75 20.20 16.75
CA LEU A 176 0.60 19.57 18.06
C LEU A 176 0.41 20.61 19.17
N ILE A 177 -0.61 20.39 20.00
CA ILE A 177 -1.06 21.34 21.02
C ILE A 177 -1.17 20.66 22.39
N THR A 178 -0.82 21.39 23.45
CA THR A 178 -1.16 21.04 24.84
C THR A 178 -1.96 22.17 25.51
N PHE A 179 -2.54 21.87 26.68
CA PHE A 179 -3.24 22.84 27.53
C PHE A 179 -2.31 23.49 28.57
N ASP A 180 -1.09 22.97 28.72
CA ASP A 180 -0.12 23.40 29.72
C ASP A 180 1.07 24.13 29.05
N VAL A 181 1.22 25.42 29.33
CA VAL A 181 2.27 26.25 28.72
C VAL A 181 3.67 25.80 29.13
N ASP A 182 3.86 25.34 30.37
CA ASP A 182 5.16 24.86 30.84
C ASP A 182 5.53 23.55 30.14
N GLU A 183 4.55 22.68 29.89
CA GLU A 183 4.75 21.47 29.11
C GLU A 183 5.12 21.80 27.66
N ALA A 184 4.45 22.77 27.03
CA ALA A 184 4.74 23.19 25.67
C ALA A 184 6.19 23.69 25.51
N ILE A 185 6.74 24.42 26.48
CA ILE A 185 8.13 24.89 26.47
C ILE A 185 9.09 23.69 26.46
N VAL A 186 8.87 22.72 27.34
CA VAL A 186 9.67 21.49 27.41
C VAL A 186 9.58 20.69 26.11
N MET A 187 8.40 20.59 25.49
CA MET A 187 8.24 19.85 24.23
C MET A 187 9.00 20.52 23.07
N ARG A 188 9.03 21.85 23.00
CA ARG A 188 9.79 22.58 21.98
C ARG A 188 11.30 22.34 22.10
N GLU A 189 11.85 22.31 23.32
CA GLU A 189 13.25 21.97 23.56
C GLU A 189 13.57 20.58 23.00
N ARG A 190 12.70 19.59 23.24
CA ARG A 190 12.87 18.21 22.74
C ARG A 190 12.87 18.14 21.22
N ILE A 191 11.97 18.87 20.58
CA ILE A 191 11.86 18.93 19.12
C ILE A 191 13.15 19.51 18.53
N SER A 192 13.70 20.56 19.15
CA SER A 192 14.90 21.24 18.62
C SER A 192 16.18 20.40 18.63
N ILE A 193 16.28 19.39 19.49
CA ILE A 193 17.46 18.54 19.65
C ILE A 193 17.36 17.18 18.95
N ALA A 194 16.20 16.87 18.37
CA ALA A 194 15.92 15.57 17.76
C ALA A 194 16.10 15.62 16.24
N ARG A 195 16.75 14.60 15.67
CA ARG A 195 16.84 14.45 14.21
C ARG A 195 15.51 14.01 13.60
N GLU A 196 14.82 13.07 14.24
CA GLU A 196 13.48 12.62 13.87
C GLU A 196 12.49 12.87 14.98
N VAL A 197 11.38 13.52 14.65
CA VAL A 197 10.28 13.83 15.57
C VAL A 197 9.08 12.98 15.20
N ILE A 198 8.70 12.05 16.08
CA ILE A 198 7.66 11.06 15.85
C ILE A 198 6.49 11.33 16.80
N ALA A 199 5.36 11.76 16.24
CA ALA A 199 4.15 12.10 16.97
C ALA A 199 3.22 10.89 17.09
N LEU A 200 2.91 10.48 18.32
CA LEU A 200 1.94 9.42 18.63
C LEU A 200 0.59 10.04 18.99
N VAL A 201 -0.37 9.98 18.07
CA VAL A 201 -1.62 10.74 18.17
C VAL A 201 -2.80 9.80 17.94
N ASP A 202 -3.60 9.53 18.96
CA ASP A 202 -4.83 8.77 18.76
C ASP A 202 -5.91 9.63 18.06
N SER A 203 -6.80 8.97 17.32
CA SER A 203 -7.81 9.61 16.47
C SER A 203 -8.73 10.59 17.21
N THR A 204 -8.86 10.49 18.54
CA THR A 204 -9.67 11.42 19.33
C THR A 204 -9.03 12.80 19.55
N LYS A 205 -7.77 12.97 19.15
CA LYS A 205 -7.01 14.22 19.33
C LYS A 205 -7.11 15.17 18.13
N PHE A 206 -7.49 14.66 16.95
CA PHE A 206 -7.60 15.45 15.73
C PHE A 206 -8.79 16.42 15.80
N GLY A 207 -8.55 17.66 15.42
CA GLY A 207 -9.53 18.76 15.47
C GLY A 207 -9.70 19.38 16.85
N LYS A 208 -8.95 18.94 17.86
CA LYS A 208 -8.98 19.56 19.20
C LYS A 208 -8.02 20.73 19.28
N GLU A 209 -8.53 21.85 19.73
CA GLU A 209 -7.77 23.06 20.00
C GLU A 209 -7.29 23.11 21.46
N GLY A 210 -6.30 23.96 21.72
CA GLY A 210 -5.75 24.22 23.04
C GLY A 210 -4.95 25.51 23.03
N VAL A 211 -4.45 25.91 24.20
CA VAL A 211 -3.87 27.26 24.39
C VAL A 211 -2.37 27.33 24.09
N ALA A 212 -1.68 26.20 23.99
CA ALA A 212 -0.22 26.16 23.86
C ALA A 212 0.23 25.19 22.75
N PRO A 213 0.34 25.66 21.48
CA PRO A 213 0.95 24.88 20.41
C PRO A 213 2.46 24.71 20.64
N PHE A 214 3.02 23.56 20.30
CA PHE A 214 4.44 23.27 20.57
C PHE A 214 5.19 22.64 19.40
N ALA A 215 4.52 22.12 18.37
CA ALA A 215 5.16 21.63 17.16
C ALA A 215 4.26 21.92 15.96
N SER A 216 4.78 22.59 14.95
CA SER A 216 4.11 22.65 13.64
C SER A 216 4.25 21.31 12.92
N LEU A 217 3.38 21.05 11.93
CA LEU A 217 3.46 19.85 11.09
C LEU A 217 4.82 19.69 10.39
N LYS A 218 5.48 20.80 10.03
CA LYS A 218 6.79 20.79 9.34
C LYS A 218 7.95 20.35 10.24
N GLU A 219 7.78 20.47 11.55
CA GLU A 219 8.76 20.03 12.54
C GLU A 219 8.57 18.55 12.93
N VAL A 220 7.51 17.91 12.42
CA VAL A 220 7.21 16.49 12.68
C VAL A 220 7.65 15.66 11.47
N SER A 221 8.45 14.63 11.70
CA SER A 221 8.88 13.70 10.65
C SER A 221 7.78 12.70 10.32
N MET A 222 7.13 12.16 11.36
CA MET A 222 6.09 11.13 11.22
C MET A 222 4.97 11.30 12.26
N VAL A 223 3.72 11.11 11.85
CA VAL A 223 2.56 10.96 12.72
C VAL A 223 2.10 9.51 12.70
N ILE A 224 1.91 8.89 13.86
CA ILE A 224 1.38 7.53 14.00
C ILE A 224 0.03 7.63 14.71
N THR A 225 -1.03 7.12 14.07
CA THR A 225 -2.42 7.16 14.55
C THR A 225 -3.14 5.82 14.38
N ASP A 226 -4.35 5.71 14.90
CA ASP A 226 -5.27 4.61 14.63
C ASP A 226 -6.22 4.87 13.46
N ASP A 227 -6.89 3.82 13.00
CA ASP A 227 -7.87 3.76 11.90
C ASP A 227 -9.17 4.55 12.12
N GLY A 228 -9.32 5.25 13.26
CA GLY A 228 -10.39 6.21 13.47
C GLY A 228 -10.19 7.57 12.79
N ILE A 229 -9.02 7.83 12.17
CA ILE A 229 -8.74 9.08 11.46
C ILE A 229 -9.55 9.19 10.16
N GLY A 230 -10.09 10.38 9.87
CA GLY A 230 -10.82 10.65 8.62
C GLY A 230 -9.90 10.82 7.41
N ASN A 231 -10.39 10.49 6.21
CA ASN A 231 -9.62 10.60 4.96
C ASN A 231 -9.15 12.03 4.65
N ASP A 232 -9.92 13.05 5.04
CA ASP A 232 -9.53 14.45 4.85
C ASP A 232 -8.32 14.82 5.70
N TRP A 233 -8.25 14.30 6.93
CA TRP A 233 -7.08 14.46 7.79
C TRP A 233 -5.85 13.76 7.20
N ILE A 234 -6.01 12.55 6.66
CA ILE A 234 -4.93 11.83 5.98
C ILE A 234 -4.36 12.72 4.86
N LYS A 235 -5.22 13.25 3.99
CA LYS A 235 -4.80 14.11 2.87
C LYS A 235 -4.06 15.37 3.35
N GLU A 236 -4.64 16.07 4.32
CA GLU A 236 -4.10 17.34 4.83
C GLU A 236 -2.81 17.20 5.63
N ILE A 237 -2.67 16.14 6.43
CA ILE A 237 -1.42 15.88 7.17
C ILE A 237 -0.29 15.65 6.18
N ARG A 238 -0.53 14.80 5.18
CA ARG A 238 0.48 14.45 4.19
C ARG A 238 0.90 15.64 3.35
N SER A 239 -0.04 16.51 2.95
CA SER A 239 0.28 17.70 2.15
C SER A 239 1.08 18.76 2.90
N ARG A 240 1.15 18.67 4.24
CA ARG A 240 1.76 19.69 5.10
C ARG A 240 3.12 19.31 5.68
N GLY A 241 3.63 18.09 5.44
CA GLY A 241 5.01 17.74 5.77
C GLY A 241 5.25 16.31 6.27
N PRO A 242 4.56 15.82 7.31
CA PRO A 242 4.92 14.55 7.93
C PRO A 242 4.44 13.34 7.12
N GLU A 243 5.21 12.26 7.24
CA GLU A 243 4.69 10.93 6.93
C GLU A 243 3.55 10.58 7.90
N LEU A 244 2.56 9.84 7.45
CA LEU A 244 1.46 9.38 8.27
C LEU A 244 1.42 7.87 8.27
N VAL A 245 1.33 7.27 9.45
CA VAL A 245 1.12 5.83 9.61
C VAL A 245 -0.19 5.60 10.36
N VAL A 246 -1.04 4.75 9.80
CA VAL A 246 -2.32 4.36 10.39
C VAL A 246 -2.28 2.88 10.78
N VAL A 247 -2.53 2.60 12.05
CA VAL A 247 -2.57 1.26 12.62
C VAL A 247 -4.00 0.83 12.89
N ASP A 248 -4.51 -0.14 12.13
CA ASP A 248 -5.89 -0.59 12.26
C ASP A 248 -6.12 -1.50 13.46
N LYS A 249 -7.39 -1.88 13.71
CA LYS A 249 -7.78 -2.75 14.83
C LYS A 249 -7.19 -4.16 14.75
N GLN A 250 -6.89 -4.65 13.55
CA GLN A 250 -6.27 -5.95 13.31
C GLN A 250 -4.74 -5.89 13.42
N GLY A 251 -4.17 -4.68 13.50
CA GLY A 251 -2.73 -4.45 13.55
C GLY A 251 -2.09 -4.31 12.17
N ASN A 252 -2.88 -4.19 11.10
CA ASN A 252 -2.34 -3.85 9.79
C ASN A 252 -1.87 -2.40 9.79
N ILE A 253 -0.76 -2.17 9.10
CA ILE A 253 -0.11 -0.87 9.01
C ILE A 253 -0.34 -0.31 7.62
N LYS A 254 -0.87 0.91 7.55
CA LYS A 254 -0.95 1.68 6.31
C LYS A 254 0.04 2.83 6.40
N HIS A 255 0.98 2.84 5.47
CA HIS A 255 1.96 3.92 5.33
C HIS A 255 1.46 4.92 4.31
N PHE A 256 1.54 6.19 4.66
CA PHE A 256 1.18 7.29 3.82
C PHE A 256 2.37 8.26 3.77
N PRO A 257 3.17 8.24 2.69
CA PRO A 257 4.31 9.14 2.59
C PRO A 257 3.86 10.59 2.59
N ALA A 258 4.74 11.47 3.07
CA ALA A 258 4.57 12.91 2.96
C ALA A 258 4.37 13.32 1.49
N SER A 259 3.36 14.13 1.22
CA SER A 259 3.10 14.65 -0.13
C SER A 259 4.04 15.82 -0.39
N ARG A 260 5.12 15.58 -1.14
CA ARG A 260 6.13 16.60 -1.52
C ARG A 260 5.69 17.51 -2.68
N GLY A 261 4.40 17.51 -3.03
CA GLY A 261 3.86 18.18 -4.20
C GLY A 261 3.36 17.16 -5.21
N GLN A 262 3.93 17.15 -6.42
CA GLN A 262 3.63 16.17 -7.46
C GLN A 262 4.21 14.79 -7.09
N PHE A 263 3.38 13.75 -7.04
CA PHE A 263 3.86 12.38 -6.81
C PHE A 263 4.78 11.94 -7.95
N THR A 264 5.83 11.20 -7.59
CA THR A 264 6.78 10.58 -8.52
C THR A 264 6.53 9.09 -8.59
N ILE A 265 6.14 8.58 -9.75
CA ILE A 265 5.97 7.15 -10.02
C ILE A 265 7.21 6.64 -10.75
N GLY A 266 7.81 5.58 -10.21
CA GLY A 266 8.80 4.78 -10.95
C GLY A 266 8.10 3.71 -11.76
N PHE A 267 8.43 3.61 -13.05
CA PHE A 267 7.97 2.53 -13.91
C PHE A 267 9.18 1.79 -14.50
N ALA A 268 9.39 0.55 -14.08
CA ALA A 268 10.35 -0.34 -14.70
C ALA A 268 9.63 -1.23 -15.71
N ASN A 269 9.78 -0.90 -17.00
CA ASN A 269 9.12 -1.58 -18.09
C ASN A 269 9.81 -2.90 -18.45
N LEU A 270 9.05 -3.90 -18.90
CA LEU A 270 9.55 -5.23 -19.27
C LEU A 270 10.63 -5.17 -20.35
N ASP A 271 10.27 -4.54 -21.47
CA ASP A 271 11.17 -4.16 -22.56
C ASP A 271 10.57 -3.00 -23.37
N THR A 272 11.29 -2.58 -24.41
CA THR A 272 10.81 -1.59 -25.39
C THR A 272 10.62 -2.18 -26.80
N THR A 273 10.83 -3.49 -26.95
CA THR A 273 10.81 -4.18 -28.25
C THR A 273 9.51 -4.90 -28.50
N SER A 274 8.81 -5.36 -27.47
CA SER A 274 7.47 -5.92 -27.59
C SER A 274 6.44 -4.81 -27.80
N SER A 275 5.53 -5.03 -28.74
CA SER A 275 4.42 -4.10 -28.99
C SER A 275 3.54 -3.89 -27.74
N PHE A 276 3.38 -4.94 -26.93
CA PHE A 276 2.61 -4.89 -25.69
C PHE A 276 3.23 -3.93 -24.67
N ALA A 277 4.48 -4.15 -24.30
CA ALA A 277 5.19 -3.34 -23.31
C ALA A 277 5.34 -1.87 -23.77
N ALA A 278 5.50 -1.65 -25.08
CA ALA A 278 5.53 -0.31 -25.67
C ALA A 278 4.18 0.42 -25.54
N ASP A 279 3.05 -0.27 -25.75
CA ASP A 279 1.72 0.34 -25.63
C ASP A 279 1.36 0.64 -24.17
N VAL A 280 1.75 -0.24 -23.23
CA VAL A 280 1.64 0.01 -21.78
C VAL A 280 2.40 1.28 -21.39
N GLN A 281 3.66 1.41 -21.83
CA GLN A 281 4.49 2.58 -21.53
C GLN A 281 3.88 3.88 -22.08
N LYS A 282 3.51 3.90 -23.37
CA LYS A 282 2.90 5.08 -23.99
C LYS A 282 1.58 5.48 -23.32
N GLY A 283 0.78 4.50 -22.90
CA GLY A 283 -0.43 4.72 -22.13
C GLY A 283 -0.12 5.38 -20.79
N LEU A 284 0.92 4.89 -20.09
CA LEU A 284 1.30 5.36 -18.77
C LEU A 284 1.88 6.78 -18.83
N GLU A 285 2.74 7.08 -19.80
CA GLU A 285 3.29 8.43 -20.04
C GLU A 285 2.17 9.45 -20.26
N ARG A 286 1.21 9.13 -21.14
CA ARG A 286 0.04 9.99 -21.43
C ARG A 286 -0.83 10.21 -20.19
N ALA A 287 -1.14 9.14 -19.46
CA ALA A 287 -2.00 9.21 -18.29
C ALA A 287 -1.31 9.96 -17.13
N ALA A 288 0.01 9.80 -16.97
CA ALA A 288 0.78 10.53 -15.97
C ALA A 288 0.81 12.04 -16.28
N GLU A 289 1.00 12.41 -17.55
CA GLU A 289 0.92 13.81 -17.99
C GLU A 289 -0.46 14.43 -17.68
N GLN A 290 -1.55 13.73 -18.04
CA GLN A 290 -2.92 14.17 -17.77
C GLN A 290 -3.23 14.30 -16.27
N ALA A 291 -2.69 13.39 -15.46
CA ALA A 291 -2.86 13.42 -14.00
C ALA A 291 -1.89 14.38 -13.29
N ASN A 292 -1.04 15.09 -14.04
CA ASN A 292 0.04 15.91 -13.52
C ASN A 292 0.87 15.12 -12.49
N LEU A 293 1.38 13.96 -12.88
CA LEU A 293 2.31 13.12 -12.11
C LEU A 293 3.70 13.14 -12.76
N ARG A 294 4.76 13.04 -11.94
CA ARG A 294 6.11 12.84 -12.46
C ARG A 294 6.31 11.34 -12.69
N LEU A 295 6.62 10.93 -13.91
CA LEU A 295 6.91 9.54 -14.25
C LEU A 295 8.39 9.38 -14.59
N ILE A 296 9.07 8.44 -13.93
CA ILE A 296 10.44 8.04 -14.26
C ILE A 296 10.38 6.63 -14.84
N VAL A 297 10.76 6.49 -16.11
CA VAL A 297 10.70 5.22 -16.83
C VAL A 297 12.09 4.61 -16.93
N LYS A 298 12.19 3.31 -16.63
CA LYS A 298 13.36 2.46 -16.85
C LYS A 298 12.99 1.26 -17.71
N ASN A 299 13.98 0.66 -18.36
CA ASN A 299 13.80 -0.51 -19.21
C ASN A 299 14.57 -1.69 -18.61
N ASN A 300 13.84 -2.75 -18.23
CA ASN A 300 14.38 -3.97 -17.65
C ASN A 300 15.03 -4.89 -18.69
N GLN A 301 14.79 -4.67 -19.98
CA GLN A 301 15.45 -5.37 -21.09
C GLN A 301 15.28 -6.90 -21.02
N LEU A 302 14.16 -7.38 -20.45
CA LEU A 302 13.91 -8.81 -20.16
C LEU A 302 15.04 -9.47 -19.33
N ASN A 303 15.74 -8.70 -18.51
CA ASN A 303 16.90 -9.16 -17.74
C ASN A 303 16.70 -8.88 -16.23
N SER A 304 16.90 -9.92 -15.43
CA SER A 304 16.66 -9.88 -13.98
C SER A 304 17.66 -9.01 -13.21
N GLU A 305 18.93 -8.98 -13.65
CA GLU A 305 19.96 -8.14 -13.03
C GLU A 305 19.68 -6.66 -13.30
N VAL A 306 19.38 -6.32 -14.57
CA VAL A 306 19.00 -4.96 -14.97
C VAL A 306 17.75 -4.49 -14.24
N ALA A 307 16.75 -5.37 -14.06
CA ALA A 307 15.56 -5.03 -13.27
C ALA A 307 15.90 -4.67 -11.81
N LEU A 308 16.77 -5.44 -11.16
CA LEU A 308 17.22 -5.16 -9.80
C LEU A 308 18.05 -3.88 -9.68
N GLU A 309 18.84 -3.54 -10.71
CA GLU A 309 19.58 -2.27 -10.80
C GLU A 309 18.62 -1.09 -10.96
N ASN A 310 17.67 -1.17 -11.90
CA ASN A 310 16.64 -0.15 -12.13
C ASN A 310 15.83 0.16 -10.87
N VAL A 311 15.48 -0.88 -10.08
CA VAL A 311 14.79 -0.69 -8.79
C VAL A 311 15.63 0.14 -7.82
N ASN A 312 16.94 -0.08 -7.75
CA ASN A 312 17.81 0.71 -6.85
C ASN A 312 17.91 2.17 -7.31
N GLU A 313 18.09 2.40 -8.61
CA GLU A 313 18.14 3.74 -9.18
C GLU A 313 16.82 4.50 -8.93
N LEU A 314 15.68 3.85 -9.12
CA LEU A 314 14.37 4.48 -8.86
C LEU A 314 14.16 4.79 -7.37
N ILE A 315 14.63 3.94 -6.46
CA ILE A 315 14.62 4.24 -5.01
C ILE A 315 15.48 5.48 -4.71
N GLU A 316 16.66 5.59 -5.34
CA GLU A 316 17.56 6.74 -5.18
C GLU A 316 16.96 8.03 -5.78
N ASP A 317 16.24 7.92 -6.89
CA ASP A 317 15.49 9.00 -7.52
C ASP A 317 14.29 9.48 -6.67
N GLY A 318 13.95 8.78 -5.59
CA GLY A 318 12.95 9.19 -4.60
C GLY A 318 11.51 9.01 -5.07
N ILE A 319 11.21 7.90 -5.74
CA ILE A 319 9.83 7.54 -6.14
C ILE A 319 8.92 7.35 -4.91
N ASP A 320 7.64 7.70 -5.08
CA ASP A 320 6.59 7.52 -4.08
C ASP A 320 5.82 6.20 -4.27
N LEU A 321 5.85 5.63 -5.48
CA LEU A 321 5.24 4.35 -5.83
C LEU A 321 6.01 3.70 -6.99
N MET A 322 6.12 2.37 -6.92
CA MET A 322 6.74 1.56 -7.98
C MET A 322 5.68 0.84 -8.81
N ILE A 323 5.77 0.92 -10.12
CA ILE A 323 5.11 0.03 -11.08
C ILE A 323 6.19 -0.84 -11.69
N GLU A 324 6.18 -2.14 -11.37
CA GLU A 324 7.21 -3.07 -11.78
C GLU A 324 6.66 -4.05 -12.81
N TYR A 325 7.31 -4.13 -13.97
CA TYR A 325 7.01 -5.08 -15.02
C TYR A 325 8.29 -5.85 -15.41
N HIS A 326 8.44 -7.08 -14.92
CA HIS A 326 9.60 -7.94 -15.17
C HIS A 326 9.17 -9.34 -15.63
N ILE A 327 10.13 -10.15 -16.10
CA ILE A 327 9.87 -11.46 -16.73
C ILE A 327 10.13 -12.67 -15.82
N ASP A 328 10.78 -12.47 -14.67
CA ASP A 328 11.35 -13.54 -13.84
C ASP A 328 10.73 -13.58 -12.45
N GLU A 329 9.85 -14.53 -12.18
CA GLU A 329 9.14 -14.61 -10.89
C GLU A 329 10.10 -14.74 -9.68
N THR A 330 11.31 -15.23 -9.90
CA THR A 330 12.25 -15.56 -8.81
C THR A 330 12.84 -14.31 -8.15
N ILE A 331 12.86 -13.17 -8.83
CA ILE A 331 13.40 -11.92 -8.28
C ILE A 331 12.36 -11.08 -7.54
N GLY A 332 11.06 -11.42 -7.64
CA GLY A 332 9.98 -10.62 -7.06
C GLY A 332 10.13 -10.40 -5.54
N ALA A 333 10.59 -11.42 -4.79
CA ALA A 333 10.84 -11.29 -3.35
C ALA A 333 11.97 -10.31 -3.03
N VAL A 334 13.00 -10.25 -3.87
CA VAL A 334 14.15 -9.33 -3.70
C VAL A 334 13.73 -7.89 -3.99
N ILE A 335 12.96 -7.68 -5.06
CA ILE A 335 12.36 -6.37 -5.40
C ILE A 335 11.50 -5.86 -4.23
N MET A 336 10.62 -6.73 -3.71
CA MET A 336 9.74 -6.36 -2.59
C MET A 336 10.51 -6.07 -1.30
N ASP A 337 11.55 -6.82 -0.94
CA ASP A 337 12.38 -6.51 0.25
C ASP A 337 13.02 -5.11 0.14
N LYS A 338 13.57 -4.76 -1.03
CA LYS A 338 14.17 -3.44 -1.28
C LYS A 338 13.16 -2.30 -1.09
N LEU A 339 11.97 -2.44 -1.68
CA LEU A 339 10.92 -1.40 -1.65
C LEU A 339 10.21 -1.32 -0.29
N ASN A 340 9.94 -2.46 0.35
CA ASN A 340 9.30 -2.51 1.68
C ASN A 340 10.14 -1.84 2.77
N ARG A 341 11.47 -1.97 2.72
CA ARG A 341 12.39 -1.29 3.65
C ARG A 341 12.30 0.24 3.59
N ARG A 342 11.77 0.78 2.48
CA ARG A 342 11.54 2.21 2.27
C ARG A 342 10.06 2.58 2.29
N HIS A 343 9.18 1.63 2.61
CA HIS A 343 7.73 1.81 2.62
C HIS A 343 7.17 2.31 1.28
N ILE A 344 7.79 1.93 0.17
CA ILE A 344 7.32 2.29 -1.18
C ILE A 344 6.30 1.23 -1.64
N PRO A 345 5.03 1.61 -1.87
CA PRO A 345 4.03 0.69 -2.39
C PRO A 345 4.37 0.26 -3.83
N VAL A 346 3.95 -0.96 -4.18
CA VAL A 346 4.27 -1.58 -5.47
C VAL A 346 3.01 -2.05 -6.18
N ILE A 347 2.91 -1.74 -7.46
CA ILE A 347 1.99 -2.37 -8.40
C ILE A 347 2.82 -3.33 -9.27
N ALA A 348 2.51 -4.62 -9.20
CA ALA A 348 3.17 -5.66 -9.98
C ALA A 348 2.37 -5.94 -11.25
N VAL A 349 2.97 -5.72 -12.41
CA VAL A 349 2.34 -5.92 -13.72
C VAL A 349 2.62 -7.35 -14.21
N ASP A 350 1.53 -8.08 -14.50
CA ASP A 350 1.48 -9.43 -15.07
C ASP A 350 2.13 -10.58 -14.26
N ILE A 351 3.22 -10.37 -13.54
CA ILE A 351 3.82 -11.32 -12.60
C ILE A 351 3.55 -10.85 -11.16
N PRO A 352 2.83 -11.62 -10.33
CA PRO A 352 2.51 -11.22 -8.97
C PRO A 352 3.74 -11.23 -8.06
N MET A 353 3.80 -10.24 -7.15
CA MET A 353 4.81 -10.18 -6.09
C MET A 353 4.11 -10.10 -4.73
N ILE A 354 4.56 -10.91 -3.77
CA ILE A 354 3.95 -10.95 -2.44
C ILE A 354 4.11 -9.58 -1.77
N GLY A 355 2.99 -8.96 -1.39
CA GLY A 355 2.93 -7.62 -0.79
C GLY A 355 2.70 -6.47 -1.79
N ALA A 356 2.74 -6.74 -3.10
CA ALA A 356 2.34 -5.78 -4.13
C ALA A 356 0.85 -5.89 -4.46
N THR A 357 0.28 -4.84 -5.06
CA THR A 357 -1.00 -4.92 -5.75
C THR A 357 -0.78 -5.49 -7.15
N TYR A 358 -1.42 -6.61 -7.48
CA TYR A 358 -1.34 -7.18 -8.82
C TYR A 358 -2.20 -6.39 -9.82
N PHE A 359 -1.65 -6.15 -11.01
CA PHE A 359 -2.38 -5.59 -12.14
C PHE A 359 -2.07 -6.39 -13.41
N GLY A 360 -3.09 -6.84 -14.14
CA GLY A 360 -2.84 -7.51 -15.42
C GLY A 360 -3.98 -8.42 -15.89
N VAL A 361 -3.60 -9.54 -16.51
CA VAL A 361 -4.51 -10.48 -17.17
C VAL A 361 -5.08 -11.51 -16.19
N ASP A 362 -6.37 -11.84 -16.32
CA ASP A 362 -6.92 -13.09 -15.79
C ASP A 362 -6.48 -14.23 -16.72
N ASN A 363 -5.25 -14.71 -16.49
CA ASN A 363 -4.53 -15.57 -17.41
C ASN A 363 -5.32 -16.84 -17.78
N TYR A 364 -5.89 -17.55 -16.80
CA TYR A 364 -6.61 -18.79 -17.08
C TYR A 364 -7.85 -18.54 -17.95
N ASN A 365 -8.66 -17.53 -17.60
CA ASN A 365 -9.88 -17.23 -18.35
C ASN A 365 -9.57 -16.71 -19.77
N ALA A 366 -8.56 -15.85 -19.91
CA ALA A 366 -8.10 -15.39 -21.23
C ALA A 366 -7.61 -16.55 -22.09
N GLY A 367 -6.91 -17.49 -21.46
CA GLY A 367 -6.51 -18.77 -22.04
C GLY A 367 -7.69 -19.60 -22.52
N LEU A 368 -8.67 -19.81 -21.64
CA LEU A 368 -9.85 -20.64 -21.88
C LEU A 368 -10.63 -20.18 -23.11
N MET A 369 -10.86 -18.87 -23.27
CA MET A 369 -11.54 -18.31 -24.44
C MET A 369 -10.83 -18.67 -25.76
N ALA A 370 -9.51 -18.47 -25.82
CA ALA A 370 -8.72 -18.82 -27.00
C ALA A 370 -8.73 -20.34 -27.27
N GLY A 371 -8.68 -21.15 -26.20
CA GLY A 371 -8.77 -22.60 -26.29
C GLY A 371 -10.09 -23.10 -26.85
N GLU A 372 -11.21 -22.57 -26.36
CA GLU A 372 -12.56 -22.91 -26.84
C GLU A 372 -12.71 -22.55 -28.32
N ALA A 373 -12.29 -21.34 -28.72
CA ALA A 373 -12.33 -20.91 -30.10
C ALA A 373 -11.48 -21.80 -31.03
N MET A 374 -10.29 -22.21 -30.58
CA MET A 374 -9.49 -23.20 -31.32
C MET A 374 -10.17 -24.56 -31.39
N GLY A 375 -10.78 -25.04 -30.30
CA GLY A 375 -11.51 -26.29 -30.27
C GLY A 375 -12.66 -26.31 -31.27
N GLU A 376 -13.45 -25.23 -31.34
CA GLU A 376 -14.52 -25.03 -32.31
C GLU A 376 -13.97 -25.00 -33.75
N TRP A 377 -12.87 -24.28 -33.96
CA TRP A 377 -12.21 -24.23 -35.26
C TRP A 377 -11.77 -25.62 -35.72
N ILE A 378 -11.11 -26.41 -34.85
CA ILE A 378 -10.69 -27.80 -35.15
C ILE A 378 -11.89 -28.70 -35.40
N MET A 379 -12.98 -28.54 -34.64
CA MET A 379 -14.22 -29.28 -34.87
C MET A 379 -14.78 -29.01 -36.26
N ASN A 380 -14.79 -27.75 -36.69
CA ASN A 380 -15.41 -27.34 -37.96
C ASN A 380 -14.52 -27.62 -39.18
N GLN A 381 -13.22 -27.35 -39.08
CA GLN A 381 -12.29 -27.36 -40.22
C GLN A 381 -11.50 -28.66 -40.34
N TRP A 382 -11.22 -29.32 -39.21
CA TRP A 382 -10.52 -30.60 -39.17
C TRP A 382 -11.41 -31.75 -38.68
N HIS A 383 -12.71 -31.53 -38.55
CA HIS A 383 -13.70 -32.53 -38.09
C HIS A 383 -13.34 -33.15 -36.75
N GLY A 384 -12.76 -32.36 -35.84
CA GLY A 384 -12.36 -32.78 -34.51
C GLY A 384 -11.05 -33.58 -34.46
N HIS A 385 -10.37 -33.75 -35.61
CA HIS A 385 -9.13 -34.51 -35.69
C HIS A 385 -7.90 -33.60 -35.67
N PHE A 386 -6.88 -33.98 -34.91
CA PHE A 386 -5.58 -33.32 -34.90
C PHE A 386 -4.50 -34.34 -34.50
N ASP A 387 -3.26 -34.09 -34.92
CA ASP A 387 -2.13 -34.98 -34.73
C ASP A 387 -1.33 -34.60 -33.48
N ARG A 388 -1.11 -33.30 -33.26
CA ARG A 388 -0.32 -32.73 -32.17
C ARG A 388 -0.89 -31.43 -31.62
N VAL A 389 -0.51 -31.10 -30.39
CA VAL A 389 -0.70 -29.79 -29.75
C VAL A 389 0.66 -29.28 -29.30
N PHE A 390 1.10 -28.15 -29.86
CA PHE A 390 2.27 -27.41 -29.41
C PHE A 390 1.82 -26.36 -28.40
N ILE A 391 2.47 -26.33 -27.25
CA ILE A 391 2.17 -25.43 -26.13
C ILE A 391 3.40 -24.55 -25.97
N LEU A 392 3.30 -23.28 -26.33
CA LEU A 392 4.43 -22.34 -26.23
C LEU A 392 4.51 -21.81 -24.80
N GLU A 393 5.71 -21.73 -24.22
CA GLU A 393 5.91 -21.39 -22.82
C GLU A 393 7.06 -20.40 -22.62
N GLU A 394 6.95 -19.59 -21.56
CA GLU A 394 8.06 -18.84 -20.98
C GLU A 394 8.25 -19.29 -19.52
N PRO A 395 9.11 -20.29 -19.26
CA PRO A 395 9.26 -20.86 -17.92
C PRO A 395 9.72 -19.86 -16.86
N ARG A 396 10.45 -18.79 -17.23
CA ARG A 396 10.93 -17.77 -16.27
C ARG A 396 9.77 -16.99 -15.63
N SER A 397 8.67 -16.83 -16.37
CA SER A 397 7.52 -16.03 -15.94
C SER A 397 6.68 -16.70 -14.85
N GLY A 398 6.90 -18.00 -14.63
CA GLY A 398 6.27 -18.71 -13.53
C GLY A 398 4.89 -19.27 -13.80
N SER A 399 4.30 -19.85 -12.77
CA SER A 399 3.03 -20.58 -12.86
C SER A 399 1.82 -19.68 -13.15
N PHE A 400 1.89 -18.40 -12.74
CA PHE A 400 0.75 -17.49 -12.84
C PHE A 400 0.49 -17.05 -14.30
N PRO A 401 1.47 -16.55 -15.08
CA PRO A 401 1.31 -16.37 -16.52
C PRO A 401 1.09 -17.70 -17.27
N ALA A 402 1.74 -18.79 -16.86
CA ALA A 402 1.55 -20.11 -17.48
C ALA A 402 0.11 -20.64 -17.39
N ALA A 403 -0.69 -20.17 -16.43
CA ALA A 403 -2.12 -20.49 -16.35
C ALA A 403 -2.89 -20.20 -17.65
N ARG A 404 -2.39 -19.26 -18.46
CA ARG A 404 -2.92 -18.94 -19.79
C ARG A 404 -2.89 -20.10 -20.76
N THR A 405 -1.76 -20.80 -20.86
CA THR A 405 -1.62 -21.92 -21.78
C THR A 405 -2.28 -23.18 -21.24
N TYR A 406 -2.42 -23.31 -19.92
CA TYR A 406 -3.29 -24.30 -19.31
C TYR A 406 -4.77 -24.04 -19.63
N GLY A 407 -5.23 -22.79 -19.54
CA GLY A 407 -6.57 -22.39 -19.95
C GLY A 407 -6.85 -22.69 -21.43
N GLN A 408 -5.91 -22.35 -22.32
CA GLN A 408 -6.02 -22.71 -23.74
C GLN A 408 -6.17 -24.22 -23.95
N LEU A 409 -5.36 -25.03 -23.28
CA LEU A 409 -5.44 -26.47 -23.39
C LEU A 409 -6.77 -27.01 -22.86
N ASP A 410 -7.25 -26.49 -21.73
CA ASP A 410 -8.55 -26.84 -21.16
C ASP A 410 -9.71 -26.45 -22.07
N GLY A 411 -9.65 -25.29 -22.72
CA GLY A 411 -10.66 -24.84 -23.68
C GLY A 411 -10.76 -25.77 -24.89
N VAL A 412 -9.61 -26.17 -25.45
CA VAL A 412 -9.59 -27.16 -26.54
C VAL A 412 -10.18 -28.50 -26.05
N GLN A 413 -9.81 -28.94 -24.85
CA GLN A 413 -10.33 -30.18 -24.26
C GLN A 413 -11.82 -30.14 -23.94
N LYS A 414 -12.37 -28.97 -23.62
CA LYS A 414 -13.80 -28.79 -23.36
C LYS A 414 -14.63 -29.06 -24.62
N VAL A 415 -14.11 -28.67 -25.79
CA VAL A 415 -14.79 -28.87 -27.08
C VAL A 415 -14.52 -30.26 -27.67
N LEU A 416 -13.27 -30.73 -27.63
CA LEU A 416 -12.83 -31.94 -28.33
C LEU A 416 -12.68 -33.18 -27.42
N GLY A 417 -12.81 -33.01 -26.10
CA GLY A 417 -12.51 -34.04 -25.12
C GLY A 417 -11.03 -34.12 -24.72
N LYS A 418 -10.69 -35.06 -23.85
CA LYS A 418 -9.35 -35.20 -23.27
C LYS A 418 -8.28 -35.42 -24.35
N ILE A 419 -7.25 -34.57 -24.34
CA ILE A 419 -6.09 -34.70 -25.25
C ILE A 419 -5.02 -35.58 -24.58
N PRO A 420 -4.58 -36.71 -25.16
CA PRO A 420 -3.52 -37.53 -24.58
C PRO A 420 -2.19 -36.79 -24.45
N GLU A 421 -1.42 -37.05 -23.40
CA GLU A 421 -0.12 -36.42 -23.16
C GLU A 421 0.87 -36.65 -24.31
N VAL A 422 0.84 -37.84 -24.93
CA VAL A 422 1.67 -38.18 -26.10
C VAL A 422 1.42 -37.28 -27.33
N LYS A 423 0.30 -36.55 -27.38
CA LYS A 423 0.02 -35.58 -28.44
C LYS A 423 0.51 -34.17 -28.10
N ARG A 424 0.95 -33.91 -26.87
CA ARG A 424 1.31 -32.58 -26.39
C ARG A 424 2.82 -32.39 -26.44
N MET A 425 3.28 -31.24 -26.90
CA MET A 425 4.68 -30.84 -26.86
C MET A 425 4.78 -29.43 -26.29
N ARG A 426 5.51 -29.28 -25.19
CA ARG A 426 5.79 -27.96 -24.59
C ARG A 426 7.09 -27.41 -25.17
N LEU A 427 7.08 -26.15 -25.58
CA LEU A 427 8.19 -25.49 -26.27
C LEU A 427 8.54 -24.19 -25.54
N ASN A 428 9.78 -24.10 -25.03
CA ASN A 428 10.27 -22.84 -24.47
C ASN A 428 10.51 -21.83 -25.60
N CYS A 429 9.71 -20.76 -25.62
CA CYS A 429 9.68 -19.77 -26.69
C CYS A 429 10.27 -18.41 -26.28
N GLY A 430 10.75 -18.25 -25.05
CA GLY A 430 11.56 -17.08 -24.64
C GLY A 430 10.86 -15.72 -24.68
N ASN A 431 9.52 -15.70 -24.68
CA ASN A 431 8.66 -14.49 -24.77
C ASN A 431 8.85 -13.62 -26.03
N ARG A 432 9.59 -14.10 -27.05
CA ARG A 432 9.90 -13.34 -28.28
C ARG A 432 9.59 -14.13 -29.54
N LYS A 433 9.34 -13.38 -30.62
CA LYS A 433 9.05 -13.92 -31.95
C LYS A 433 10.16 -14.83 -32.48
N ASP A 434 11.42 -14.38 -32.45
CA ASP A 434 12.55 -15.14 -33.02
C ASP A 434 12.81 -16.47 -32.31
N THR A 435 12.71 -16.47 -30.97
CA THR A 435 12.90 -17.68 -30.15
C THR A 435 11.74 -18.64 -30.31
N SER A 436 10.50 -18.13 -30.41
CA SER A 436 9.34 -18.94 -30.75
C SER A 436 9.48 -19.57 -32.13
N ARG A 437 9.89 -18.79 -33.14
CA ARG A 437 10.13 -19.27 -34.50
C ARG A 437 11.15 -20.41 -34.52
N ALA A 438 12.29 -20.26 -33.85
CA ALA A 438 13.31 -21.30 -33.79
C ALA A 438 12.79 -22.59 -33.12
N ALA A 439 12.07 -22.46 -31.99
CA ALA A 439 11.53 -23.60 -31.26
C ALA A 439 10.44 -24.36 -32.06
N VAL A 440 9.52 -23.62 -32.69
CA VAL A 440 8.44 -24.22 -33.49
C VAL A 440 8.98 -24.83 -34.79
N LYS A 441 9.96 -24.20 -35.44
CA LYS A 441 10.62 -24.76 -36.62
C LYS A 441 11.22 -26.13 -36.34
N ASN A 442 11.98 -26.23 -35.25
CA ASN A 442 12.55 -27.50 -34.80
C ASN A 442 11.45 -28.54 -34.50
N ALA A 443 10.38 -28.14 -33.80
CA ALA A 443 9.26 -29.03 -33.50
C ALA A 443 8.54 -29.55 -34.76
N LEU A 444 8.37 -28.71 -35.78
CA LEU A 444 7.81 -29.11 -37.07
C LEU A 444 8.73 -30.07 -37.83
N GLU A 445 10.04 -29.91 -37.74
CA GLU A 445 11.03 -30.83 -38.35
C GLU A 445 11.08 -32.18 -37.63
N ILE A 446 10.81 -32.23 -36.32
CA ILE A 446 10.70 -33.48 -35.55
C ILE A 446 9.48 -34.31 -35.98
N TYR A 447 8.38 -33.65 -36.37
CA TYR A 447 7.13 -34.29 -36.78
C TYR A 447 6.75 -33.93 -38.23
N PRO A 448 7.52 -34.41 -39.23
CA PRO A 448 7.22 -34.14 -40.64
C PRO A 448 5.88 -34.72 -41.10
N GLU A 449 5.36 -35.75 -40.41
CA GLU A 449 4.13 -36.45 -40.74
C GLU A 449 2.85 -35.82 -40.16
N ALA A 450 2.97 -34.86 -39.24
CA ALA A 450 1.83 -34.28 -38.54
C ALA A 450 1.25 -33.09 -39.32
N HIS A 451 0.07 -33.23 -39.93
CA HIS A 451 -0.54 -32.19 -40.79
C HIS A 451 -1.67 -31.41 -40.12
N ARG A 452 -2.00 -31.72 -38.87
CA ARG A 452 -3.02 -31.02 -38.09
C ARG A 452 -2.49 -30.71 -36.70
N ILE A 453 -1.80 -29.59 -36.58
CA ILE A 453 -1.08 -29.18 -35.38
C ILE A 453 -1.76 -27.96 -34.78
N ALA A 454 -2.29 -28.11 -33.57
CA ALA A 454 -2.80 -27.00 -32.78
C ALA A 454 -1.64 -26.31 -32.05
N VAL A 455 -1.49 -24.98 -32.16
CA VAL A 455 -0.42 -24.21 -31.51
C VAL A 455 -1.01 -23.20 -30.54
N LEU A 456 -0.83 -23.46 -29.25
CA LEU A 456 -1.28 -22.61 -28.16
C LEU A 456 -0.21 -21.54 -27.90
N GLY A 457 -0.45 -20.31 -28.35
CA GLY A 457 0.48 -19.19 -28.18
C GLY A 457 0.47 -18.65 -26.76
N PHE A 458 1.67 -18.47 -26.18
CA PHE A 458 1.86 -17.84 -24.87
C PHE A 458 1.46 -16.36 -24.91
N ASN A 459 1.89 -15.66 -25.96
CA ASN A 459 1.57 -14.28 -26.32
C ASN A 459 1.53 -14.11 -27.85
N ASP A 460 1.13 -12.94 -28.34
CA ASP A 460 1.07 -12.65 -29.77
C ASP A 460 2.43 -12.75 -30.48
N ASP A 461 3.52 -12.33 -29.84
CA ASP A 461 4.88 -12.50 -30.38
C ASP A 461 5.22 -13.99 -30.61
N SER A 462 4.86 -14.86 -29.67
CA SER A 462 5.06 -16.30 -29.78
C SER A 462 4.20 -16.92 -30.88
N ALA A 463 2.94 -16.50 -31.02
CA ALA A 463 2.04 -16.94 -32.07
C ALA A 463 2.55 -16.51 -33.47
N MET A 464 3.01 -15.26 -33.61
CA MET A 464 3.61 -14.77 -34.85
C MET A 464 4.89 -15.52 -35.20
N GLY A 465 5.71 -15.89 -34.21
CA GLY A 465 6.91 -16.71 -34.42
C GLY A 465 6.57 -18.12 -34.91
N ALA A 466 5.51 -18.73 -34.36
CA ALA A 466 5.02 -20.03 -34.81
C ALA A 466 4.52 -20.00 -36.26
N LEU A 467 3.77 -18.95 -36.63
CA LEU A 467 3.29 -18.76 -37.99
C LEU A 467 4.45 -18.58 -38.98
N GLU A 468 5.46 -17.78 -38.62
CA GLU A 468 6.65 -17.58 -39.45
C GLU A 468 7.42 -18.88 -39.66
N ALA A 469 7.59 -19.70 -38.61
CA ALA A 469 8.22 -21.01 -38.72
C ALA A 469 7.47 -21.95 -39.67
N ALA A 470 6.14 -21.99 -39.59
CA ALA A 470 5.32 -22.78 -40.48
C ALA A 470 5.42 -22.29 -41.93
N ARG A 471 5.42 -20.97 -42.16
CA ARG A 471 5.62 -20.35 -43.48
C ARG A 471 6.97 -20.70 -44.09
N GLU A 472 8.06 -20.58 -43.32
CA GLU A 472 9.41 -20.91 -43.78
C GLU A 472 9.55 -22.36 -44.26
N LEU A 473 8.83 -23.29 -43.61
CA LEU A 473 8.83 -24.70 -43.97
C LEU A 473 7.81 -25.05 -45.06
N GLY A 474 6.99 -24.10 -45.52
CA GLY A 474 5.89 -24.36 -46.45
C GLY A 474 4.74 -25.17 -45.83
N ARG A 475 4.61 -25.14 -44.50
CA ARG A 475 3.68 -25.93 -43.69
C ARG A 475 2.61 -25.08 -42.98
N GLU A 476 2.37 -23.86 -43.46
CA GLU A 476 1.34 -22.98 -42.89
C GLU A 476 -0.02 -23.70 -42.80
N GLN A 477 -0.42 -24.43 -43.83
CA GLN A 477 -1.70 -25.16 -43.84
C GLN A 477 -1.78 -26.30 -42.80
N ASP A 478 -0.66 -26.76 -42.25
CA ASP A 478 -0.63 -27.85 -41.27
C ASP A 478 -0.95 -27.37 -39.84
N VAL A 479 -0.95 -26.05 -39.58
CA VAL A 479 -1.05 -25.50 -38.22
C VAL A 479 -2.34 -24.70 -38.02
N VAL A 480 -2.87 -24.65 -36.80
CA VAL A 480 -3.84 -23.63 -36.35
C VAL A 480 -3.30 -22.98 -35.09
N ILE A 481 -3.36 -21.65 -35.00
CA ILE A 481 -2.66 -20.88 -33.98
C ILE A 481 -3.65 -19.92 -33.32
N VAL A 482 -3.57 -19.79 -32.00
CA VAL A 482 -4.22 -18.71 -31.24
C VAL A 482 -3.19 -17.86 -30.51
N GLY A 483 -3.39 -16.55 -30.55
CA GLY A 483 -2.59 -15.56 -29.83
C GLY A 483 -3.21 -15.16 -28.50
N GLN A 484 -2.50 -14.27 -27.80
CA GLN A 484 -2.92 -13.64 -26.55
C GLN A 484 -2.43 -12.19 -26.58
N ASP A 485 -3.25 -11.28 -26.07
CA ASP A 485 -3.07 -9.83 -25.91
C ASP A 485 -3.77 -8.96 -26.99
N ALA A 486 -4.00 -9.49 -28.20
CA ALA A 486 -4.44 -8.76 -29.39
C ALA A 486 -3.65 -7.46 -29.63
N ALA A 487 -2.33 -7.51 -29.42
CA ALA A 487 -1.39 -6.41 -29.58
C ALA A 487 -1.21 -6.05 -31.07
N ALA A 488 -0.64 -4.87 -31.34
CA ALA A 488 -0.49 -4.35 -32.70
C ALA A 488 0.18 -5.33 -33.68
N VAL A 489 1.12 -6.15 -33.19
CA VAL A 489 1.92 -7.09 -34.01
C VAL A 489 1.09 -8.18 -34.70
N ILE A 490 -0.06 -8.58 -34.16
CA ILE A 490 -0.87 -9.70 -34.68
C ILE A 490 -2.12 -9.24 -35.44
N ARG A 491 -2.55 -7.98 -35.25
CA ARG A 491 -3.87 -7.49 -35.70
C ARG A 491 -4.07 -7.62 -37.22
N ASP A 492 -3.05 -7.33 -38.01
CA ASP A 492 -3.14 -7.45 -39.47
C ASP A 492 -3.27 -8.91 -39.92
N GLU A 493 -2.64 -9.82 -39.20
CA GLU A 493 -2.74 -11.26 -39.46
C GLU A 493 -4.14 -11.77 -39.09
N ILE A 494 -4.72 -11.33 -37.97
CA ILE A 494 -6.10 -11.65 -37.57
C ILE A 494 -7.12 -11.14 -38.59
N ARG A 495 -6.89 -9.99 -39.23
CA ARG A 495 -7.79 -9.45 -40.28
C ARG A 495 -7.84 -10.33 -41.52
N ASN A 496 -6.81 -11.13 -41.79
CA ASN A 496 -6.80 -12.03 -42.92
C ASN A 496 -7.61 -13.31 -42.58
N PRO A 497 -8.80 -13.52 -43.16
CA PRO A 497 -9.61 -14.70 -42.86
C PRO A 497 -8.96 -16.03 -43.30
N GLU A 498 -8.00 -15.98 -44.22
CA GLU A 498 -7.23 -17.14 -44.68
C GLU A 498 -6.02 -17.44 -43.77
N SER A 499 -5.76 -16.58 -42.78
CA SER A 499 -4.67 -16.80 -41.84
C SER A 499 -4.89 -18.05 -41.00
N ARG A 500 -3.77 -18.62 -40.55
CA ARG A 500 -3.74 -19.73 -39.60
C ARG A 500 -3.68 -19.25 -38.16
N ILE A 501 -3.49 -17.95 -37.94
CA ILE A 501 -3.83 -17.30 -36.67
C ILE A 501 -5.33 -16.97 -36.71
N ILE A 502 -6.12 -17.74 -35.97
CA ILE A 502 -7.59 -17.63 -36.02
C ILE A 502 -8.12 -16.50 -35.13
N GLY A 503 -7.27 -16.00 -34.22
CA GLY A 503 -7.62 -14.93 -33.30
C GLY A 503 -6.64 -14.81 -32.14
N SER A 504 -6.89 -13.82 -31.28
CA SER A 504 -6.12 -13.55 -30.08
C SER A 504 -7.03 -12.99 -28.98
N THR A 505 -6.85 -13.42 -27.72
CA THR A 505 -7.63 -12.86 -26.62
C THR A 505 -7.09 -11.49 -26.24
N ALA A 506 -7.86 -10.42 -26.48
CA ALA A 506 -7.50 -9.06 -26.15
C ALA A 506 -7.50 -8.82 -24.64
N CYS A 507 -6.50 -8.09 -24.16
CA CYS A 507 -6.45 -7.50 -22.82
C CYS A 507 -6.22 -5.98 -22.85
N TRP A 508 -6.23 -5.35 -24.03
CA TRP A 508 -6.12 -3.90 -24.26
C TRP A 508 -4.91 -3.22 -23.59
N PRO A 509 -3.66 -3.55 -23.99
CA PRO A 509 -2.46 -2.92 -23.46
C PRO A 509 -2.48 -1.38 -23.53
N GLU A 510 -3.11 -0.82 -24.57
CA GLU A 510 -3.30 0.63 -24.72
C GLU A 510 -4.10 1.29 -23.57
N HIS A 511 -4.89 0.52 -22.81
CA HIS A 511 -5.69 0.99 -21.68
C HIS A 511 -5.01 0.75 -20.33
N TYR A 512 -3.88 0.03 -20.28
CA TYR A 512 -3.16 -0.24 -19.03
C TYR A 512 -2.78 1.05 -18.32
N GLY A 513 -2.19 2.00 -19.05
CA GLY A 513 -1.65 3.23 -18.48
C GLY A 513 -2.67 4.05 -17.67
N ALA A 514 -3.84 4.32 -18.24
CA ALA A 514 -4.90 5.07 -17.56
C ALA A 514 -5.39 4.35 -16.28
N ARG A 515 -5.55 3.02 -16.34
CA ARG A 515 -5.97 2.22 -15.19
C ARG A 515 -4.88 2.13 -14.11
N LEU A 516 -3.63 1.96 -14.51
CA LEU A 516 -2.46 1.94 -13.63
C LEU A 516 -2.29 3.27 -12.91
N VAL A 517 -2.40 4.40 -13.62
CA VAL A 517 -2.34 5.74 -13.00
C VAL A 517 -3.49 5.94 -12.02
N LYS A 518 -4.72 5.57 -12.38
CA LYS A 518 -5.88 5.66 -11.47
C LYS A 518 -5.66 4.82 -10.21
N LEU A 519 -5.12 3.61 -10.34
CA LEU A 519 -4.79 2.72 -9.23
C LEU A 519 -3.66 3.31 -8.37
N ALA A 520 -2.60 3.80 -9.00
CA ALA A 520 -1.46 4.42 -8.33
C ALA A 520 -1.89 5.64 -7.49
N ILE A 521 -2.74 6.52 -8.03
CA ILE A 521 -3.27 7.68 -7.29
C ILE A 521 -4.07 7.24 -6.07
N LYS A 522 -4.91 6.19 -6.18
CA LYS A 522 -5.65 5.65 -5.03
C LYS A 522 -4.72 5.13 -3.94
N ILE A 523 -3.72 4.33 -4.32
CA ILE A 523 -2.71 3.80 -3.39
C ILE A 523 -1.92 4.95 -2.75
N LEU A 524 -1.47 5.91 -3.57
CA LEU A 524 -0.76 7.08 -3.11
C LEU A 524 -1.62 7.94 -2.21
N ASN A 525 -2.93 8.04 -2.40
CA ASN A 525 -3.87 8.70 -1.48
C ASN A 525 -4.21 7.85 -0.24
N GLY A 526 -3.72 6.60 -0.21
CA GLY A 526 -4.00 5.53 0.73
C GLY A 526 -5.49 5.23 0.91
N GLU A 527 -6.21 5.37 -0.20
CA GLU A 527 -7.51 4.75 -0.37
C GLU A 527 -7.36 3.22 -0.40
N TRP A 528 -8.43 2.51 -0.03
CA TRP A 528 -8.44 1.07 -0.17
C TRP A 528 -8.46 0.68 -1.66
N VAL A 529 -7.64 -0.30 -2.02
CA VAL A 529 -7.63 -0.93 -3.34
C VAL A 529 -7.68 -2.46 -3.19
N PRO A 530 -8.26 -3.19 -4.15
CA PRO A 530 -8.15 -4.65 -4.18
C PRO A 530 -6.69 -5.09 -4.34
N ASN A 531 -6.33 -6.24 -3.78
CA ASN A 531 -4.98 -6.81 -3.93
C ASN A 531 -4.67 -7.25 -5.37
N ALA A 532 -5.70 -7.48 -6.19
CA ALA A 532 -5.58 -7.85 -7.59
C ALA A 532 -6.61 -7.10 -8.42
N VAL A 533 -6.16 -6.51 -9.52
CA VAL A 533 -6.98 -5.79 -10.49
C VAL A 533 -6.72 -6.38 -11.87
N THR A 534 -7.75 -6.96 -12.48
CA THR A 534 -7.63 -7.58 -13.81
C THR A 534 -8.20 -6.70 -14.91
N MET A 535 -7.66 -6.88 -16.11
CA MET A 535 -8.28 -6.44 -17.36
C MET A 535 -9.47 -7.32 -17.69
N ASP A 536 -10.42 -6.75 -18.44
CA ASP A 536 -11.44 -7.54 -19.11
C ASP A 536 -10.78 -8.33 -20.26
N HIS A 537 -11.49 -9.32 -20.81
CA HIS A 537 -10.99 -10.14 -21.93
C HIS A 537 -12.05 -10.31 -23.01
N MET A 538 -11.61 -10.36 -24.28
CA MET A 538 -12.45 -10.68 -25.44
C MET A 538 -11.63 -11.43 -26.47
N PHE A 539 -12.15 -12.55 -27.00
CA PHE A 539 -11.48 -13.21 -28.12
C PHE A 539 -11.72 -12.46 -29.42
N ILE A 540 -10.65 -11.94 -30.02
CA ILE A 540 -10.68 -11.15 -31.25
C ILE A 540 -10.41 -12.05 -32.44
N THR A 541 -11.28 -11.97 -33.44
CA THR A 541 -11.24 -12.73 -34.70
C THR A 541 -11.38 -11.79 -35.88
N HIS A 542 -11.18 -12.28 -37.10
CA HIS A 542 -11.45 -11.52 -38.32
C HIS A 542 -12.88 -10.95 -38.40
N VAL A 543 -13.85 -11.54 -37.68
CA VAL A 543 -15.26 -11.14 -37.70
C VAL A 543 -15.51 -9.88 -36.85
N ASN A 544 -14.84 -9.76 -35.69
CA ASN A 544 -15.13 -8.71 -34.71
C ASN A 544 -14.01 -7.69 -34.54
N ILE A 545 -12.83 -7.89 -35.15
CA ILE A 545 -11.66 -7.02 -34.96
C ILE A 545 -11.95 -5.56 -35.31
N GLU A 546 -12.74 -5.26 -36.34
CA GLU A 546 -13.06 -3.87 -36.71
C GLU A 546 -13.95 -3.15 -35.69
N ASN A 547 -14.65 -3.88 -34.81
CA ASN A 547 -15.43 -3.27 -33.73
C ASN A 547 -14.54 -2.72 -32.60
N PHE A 548 -13.33 -3.26 -32.45
CA PHE A 548 -12.40 -2.92 -31.36
C PHE A 548 -11.16 -2.18 -31.87
N TYR A 549 -10.70 -2.52 -33.07
CA TYR A 549 -9.48 -2.02 -33.71
C TYR A 549 -9.76 -1.62 -35.17
N PRO A 550 -10.58 -0.57 -35.42
CA PRO A 550 -10.89 -0.14 -36.78
C PRO A 550 -9.63 0.35 -37.53
N GLN A 551 -9.48 0.00 -38.81
CA GLN A 551 -8.35 0.49 -39.64
C GLN A 551 -8.40 2.01 -39.90
N THR A 552 -9.58 2.63 -39.77
CA THR A 552 -9.76 4.08 -39.94
C THR A 552 -9.72 4.80 -38.59
N SER A 553 -8.62 5.55 -38.40
CA SER A 553 -8.38 6.59 -37.38
C SER A 553 -7.79 6.14 -36.02
N GLN A 554 -6.45 6.21 -35.96
CA GLN A 554 -5.68 6.52 -34.75
C GLN A 554 -6.07 7.87 -34.08
N LYS A 555 -7.08 8.59 -34.60
CA LYS A 555 -7.52 9.91 -34.11
C LYS A 555 -8.81 9.88 -33.28
N GLU A 556 -9.61 8.81 -33.29
CA GLU A 556 -10.91 8.80 -32.58
C GLU A 556 -10.99 7.84 -31.37
N LEU A 557 -10.10 6.83 -31.28
CA LEU A 557 -10.08 5.90 -30.13
C LEU A 557 -9.71 6.55 -28.79
N VAL A 558 -9.11 7.75 -28.81
CA VAL A 558 -8.82 8.54 -27.59
C VAL A 558 -10.11 9.06 -26.93
N LYS A 559 -11.23 9.18 -27.67
CA LYS A 559 -12.50 9.72 -27.15
C LYS A 559 -13.49 8.68 -26.64
N ALA A 560 -13.41 7.42 -27.07
CA ALA A 560 -14.45 6.43 -26.77
C ALA A 560 -14.22 5.64 -25.45
N GLY A 561 -12.97 5.60 -24.95
CA GLY A 561 -12.64 4.91 -23.69
C GLY A 561 -12.89 5.72 -22.41
N GLU A 562 -13.21 7.00 -22.53
CA GLU A 562 -13.42 7.89 -21.36
C GLU A 562 -14.85 7.85 -20.80
N ASP A 563 -15.86 7.50 -21.62
CA ASP A 563 -17.28 7.66 -21.24
C ASP A 563 -18.02 6.35 -20.87
N SER A 564 -17.44 5.17 -21.08
CA SER A 564 -18.17 3.90 -20.88
C SER A 564 -17.96 3.22 -19.51
N TYR A 565 -17.18 3.79 -18.60
CA TYR A 565 -16.88 3.17 -17.29
C TYR A 565 -16.88 4.21 -16.15
N SER A 566 -17.97 4.96 -16.06
CA SER A 566 -18.31 5.77 -14.87
C SER A 566 -18.79 4.91 -13.71
#